data_AF-A0A520HE05-F1
#
_entry.id   AF-A0A520HE05-F1
#
_cell.length_a   1.000
_cell.length_b   1.000
_cell.length_c   1.000
_cell.angle_alpha   90.00
_cell.angle_beta   90.00
_cell.angle_gamma   90.00
#
_symmetry.space_group_name_H-M   'P 1'
#
loop_
_entity.id
_entity.type
_entity.pdbx_description
1 polymer ?
#
loop_
_entity_poly.entity_id
_entity_poly.type
_entity_poly.pdbx_seq_one_letter_code
_entity_poly.pdbx_strand_id
1 'polypeptide(L)'
;MTTHETWLWVARVCLVLMFPFSALDKVLHWKDALAQADSSFLPGGPVLLLGAIAIETVAPVCIVAGWQAPLAALVLAAFCAVTALLYHPFWKHGDFWASGASVDRGHFWDFTKNFGLVGGLLLLALTTGSP
;
A
#
# COMPACT_ATOMS: atom_id res chain seq x y z
N MET A 1 3.19 -11.37 27.21
CA MET A 1 3.89 -10.45 26.30
C MET A 1 4.60 -9.40 27.12
N THR A 2 5.84 -9.08 26.78
CA THR A 2 6.56 -7.94 27.35
C THR A 2 5.97 -6.62 26.83
N THR A 3 6.28 -5.49 27.47
CA THR A 3 5.88 -4.15 26.99
C THR A 3 6.45 -3.88 25.59
N HIS A 4 7.69 -4.29 25.33
CA HIS A 4 8.34 -4.19 24.02
C HIS A 4 7.60 -4.97 22.93
N GLU A 5 7.24 -6.24 23.20
CA GLU A 5 6.45 -7.05 22.26
C GLU A 5 5.08 -6.44 21.95
N THR A 6 4.45 -5.83 22.95
CA THR A 6 3.16 -5.14 22.79
C THR A 6 3.29 -3.95 21.84
N TRP A 7 4.33 -3.13 22.00
CA TRP A 7 4.57 -1.99 21.12
C TRP A 7 4.92 -2.39 19.69
N LEU A 8 5.70 -3.47 19.50
CA LEU A 8 5.97 -4.02 18.17
C LEU A 8 4.68 -4.49 17.49
N TRP A 9 3.78 -5.13 18.24
CA TRP A 9 2.50 -5.57 17.70
C TRP A 9 1.62 -4.38 17.29
N VAL A 10 1.52 -3.36 18.14
CA VAL A 10 0.81 -2.11 17.83
C VAL A 10 1.40 -1.43 16.58
N ALA A 11 2.72 -1.35 16.47
CA ALA A 11 3.39 -0.78 15.31
C ALA A 11 3.06 -1.53 14.02
N ARG A 12 3.05 -2.87 14.06
CA ARG A 12 2.66 -3.72 12.91
C ARG A 12 1.22 -3.47 12.50
N VAL A 13 0.30 -3.41 13.47
CA VAL A 13 -1.12 -3.11 13.21
C VAL A 13 -1.27 -1.74 12.56
N CYS A 14 -0.68 -0.69 13.13
CA CYS A 14 -0.74 0.66 12.57
C CYS A 14 -0.15 0.74 11.15
N LEU A 15 0.94 0.01 10.89
CA LEU A 15 1.60 -0.01 9.58
C LEU A 15 0.69 -0.60 8.48
N VAL A 16 -0.13 -1.60 8.81
CA VAL A 16 -0.94 -2.33 7.82
C VAL A 16 -2.44 -2.08 7.90
N LEU A 17 -2.90 -1.28 8.86
CA LEU A 17 -4.32 -1.05 9.14
C LEU A 17 -5.11 -0.56 7.93
N MET A 18 -4.49 0.23 7.06
CA MET A 18 -5.15 0.81 5.89
C MET A 18 -5.55 -0.24 4.83
N PHE A 19 -4.77 -1.32 4.69
CA PHE A 19 -4.93 -2.25 3.57
C PHE A 19 -6.25 -3.06 3.62
N PRO A 20 -6.73 -3.58 4.78
CA PRO A 20 -8.05 -4.21 4.84
C PRO A 20 -9.19 -3.29 4.41
N PHE A 21 -9.13 -2.00 4.78
CA PHE A 21 -10.13 -1.02 4.33
C PHE A 21 -10.00 -0.73 2.84
N SER A 22 -8.77 -0.64 2.32
CA SER A 22 -8.47 -0.51 0.89
C SER A 22 -9.01 -1.69 0.06
N ALA A 23 -8.89 -2.91 0.57
CA ALA A 23 -9.42 -4.11 -0.06
C ALA A 23 -10.96 -4.13 -0.03
N LEU A 24 -11.56 -3.78 1.11
CA LEU A 24 -13.01 -3.70 1.26
C LEU A 24 -13.59 -2.66 0.30
N ASP A 25 -12.98 -1.48 0.20
CA ASP A 25 -13.39 -0.43 -0.73
C ASP A 25 -13.37 -0.92 -2.18
N LYS A 26 -12.34 -1.66 -2.60
CA LYS A 26 -12.26 -2.27 -3.93
C LYS A 26 -13.35 -3.30 -4.20
N VAL A 27 -13.76 -4.06 -3.18
CA VAL A 27 -14.85 -5.05 -3.31
C VAL A 27 -16.21 -4.35 -3.42
N LEU A 28 -16.43 -3.29 -2.65
CA LEU A 28 -17.68 -2.51 -2.66
C LEU A 28 -17.81 -1.66 -3.94
N HIS A 29 -16.71 -1.04 -4.39
CA HIS A 29 -16.64 -0.15 -5.54
C HIS A 29 -15.89 -0.80 -6.72
N TRP A 30 -16.26 -2.04 -7.04
CA TRP A 30 -15.57 -2.87 -8.04
C TRP A 30 -15.37 -2.19 -9.39
N LYS A 31 -16.39 -1.48 -9.89
CA LYS A 31 -16.32 -0.81 -11.21
C LYS A 31 -15.27 0.29 -11.24
N ASP A 32 -15.17 1.08 -10.17
CA ASP A 32 -14.22 2.17 -10.06
C ASP A 32 -12.80 1.63 -9.88
N ALA A 33 -12.64 0.59 -9.05
CA ALA A 33 -11.38 -0.11 -8.87
C ALA A 33 -10.89 -0.78 -10.16
N LEU A 34 -11.80 -1.35 -10.97
CA LEU A 34 -11.47 -1.94 -12.26
C LEU A 34 -11.05 -0.85 -13.27
N ALA A 35 -11.79 0.26 -13.33
CA ALA A 35 -11.45 1.40 -14.18
C ALA A 35 -10.07 1.99 -13.83
N GLN A 36 -9.73 2.03 -12.53
CA GLN A 36 -8.41 2.43 -12.08
C GLN A 36 -7.35 1.44 -12.56
N ALA A 37 -7.55 0.13 -12.37
CA ALA A 37 -6.61 -0.90 -12.82
C ALA A 37 -6.34 -0.84 -14.34
N ASP A 38 -7.40 -0.63 -15.12
CA ASP A 38 -7.34 -0.49 -16.59
C ASP A 38 -6.76 0.85 -17.06
N SER A 39 -6.58 1.83 -16.18
CA SER A 39 -5.94 3.12 -16.51
C SER A 39 -4.41 3.03 -16.59
N SER A 40 -3.83 1.92 -16.10
CA SER A 40 -2.40 1.65 -16.20
C SER A 40 -2.05 1.04 -17.56
N PHE A 41 -0.75 0.97 -17.88
CA PHE A 41 -0.30 0.27 -19.08
C PHE A 41 -0.25 -1.26 -18.91
N LEU A 42 -0.54 -1.78 -17.72
CA LEU A 42 -0.46 -3.21 -17.44
C LEU A 42 -1.70 -3.93 -18.00
N PRO A 43 -1.52 -5.04 -18.73
CA PRO A 43 -2.65 -5.81 -19.23
C PRO A 43 -3.37 -6.57 -18.10
N GLY A 44 -4.68 -6.74 -18.25
CA GLY A 44 -5.48 -7.63 -17.38
C GLY A 44 -5.97 -6.98 -16.08
N GLY A 45 -6.67 -5.85 -16.16
CA GLY A 45 -7.28 -5.16 -15.01
C GLY A 45 -7.97 -6.06 -13.99
N PRO A 46 -8.82 -7.04 -14.39
CA PRO A 46 -9.45 -7.94 -13.43
C PRO A 46 -8.45 -8.79 -12.63
N VAL A 47 -7.36 -9.24 -13.26
CA VAL A 47 -6.31 -10.04 -12.60
C VAL A 47 -5.50 -9.16 -11.65
N LEU A 48 -5.17 -7.94 -12.06
CA LEU A 48 -4.49 -6.96 -11.21
C LEU A 48 -5.33 -6.59 -9.98
N LEU A 49 -6.63 -6.39 -10.17
CA LEU A 49 -7.56 -6.05 -9.10
C LEU A 49 -7.69 -7.20 -8.09
N LEU A 50 -7.87 -8.43 -8.56
CA LEU A 50 -7.91 -9.62 -7.69
C LEU A 50 -6.58 -9.81 -6.95
N GLY A 51 -5.45 -9.61 -7.63
CA GLY A 51 -4.13 -9.66 -7.03
C GLY A 51 -3.93 -8.60 -5.95
N ALA A 52 -4.39 -7.36 -6.21
CA ALA A 52 -4.36 -6.28 -5.24
C ALA A 52 -5.17 -6.63 -3.98
N ILE A 53 -6.42 -7.08 -4.14
CA ILE A 53 -7.28 -7.48 -3.01
C ILE A 53 -6.63 -8.63 -2.22
N ALA A 54 -6.06 -9.62 -2.90
CA ALA A 54 -5.38 -10.74 -2.23
C ALA A 54 -4.18 -10.26 -1.41
N ILE A 55 -3.31 -9.40 -1.96
CA ILE A 55 -2.15 -8.84 -1.26
C ILE A 55 -2.60 -7.99 -0.07
N GLU A 56 -3.57 -7.09 -0.28
CA GLU A 56 -4.09 -6.18 0.75
C GLU A 56 -4.87 -6.90 1.86
N THR A 57 -5.26 -8.16 1.66
CA THR A 57 -5.91 -8.98 2.69
C THR A 57 -4.91 -9.90 3.39
N VAL A 58 -4.10 -10.64 2.63
CA VAL A 58 -3.24 -11.70 3.17
C VAL A 58 -1.99 -11.12 3.83
N ALA A 59 -1.32 -10.15 3.20
CA ALA A 59 -0.05 -9.63 3.71
C ALA A 59 -0.21 -8.93 5.09
N PRO A 60 -1.24 -8.09 5.33
CA PRO A 60 -1.49 -7.50 6.65
C PRO A 60 -1.69 -8.55 7.75
N VAL A 61 -2.45 -9.61 7.45
CA VAL A 61 -2.70 -10.70 8.41
C VAL A 61 -1.40 -11.42 8.75
N CYS A 62 -0.58 -11.76 7.76
CA CYS A 62 0.74 -12.36 7.97
C CYS A 62 1.66 -11.47 8.81
N ILE A 63 1.68 -10.15 8.54
CA ILE A 63 2.51 -9.18 9.27
C ILE A 63 2.07 -9.09 10.74
N VAL A 64 0.77 -8.94 11.02
CA VAL A 64 0.24 -8.81 12.39
C VAL A 64 0.39 -10.11 13.18
N ALA A 65 0.14 -11.26 12.54
CA ALA A 65 0.33 -12.57 13.15
C ALA A 65 1.81 -12.95 13.33
N GLY A 66 2.73 -12.22 12.69
CA GLY A 66 4.17 -12.53 12.70
C GLY A 66 4.56 -13.73 11.84
N TRP A 67 3.63 -14.29 11.07
CA TRP A 67 3.87 -15.47 10.22
C TRP A 67 4.45 -15.04 8.88
N GLN A 68 5.69 -15.43 8.59
CA GLN A 68 6.43 -15.00 7.38
C GLN A 68 6.40 -13.46 7.17
N ALA A 69 6.38 -12.70 8.27
CA ALA A 69 6.26 -11.25 8.25
C ALA A 69 7.30 -10.53 7.36
N PRO A 70 8.58 -10.95 7.29
CA PRO A 70 9.54 -10.30 6.39
C PRO A 70 9.13 -10.40 4.93
N LEU A 71 8.74 -11.60 4.48
CA LEU A 71 8.34 -11.84 3.10
C LEU A 71 7.03 -11.11 2.77
N ALA A 72 6.04 -11.18 3.67
CA ALA A 72 4.79 -10.44 3.51
C ALA A 72 5.01 -8.92 3.41
N ALA A 73 5.95 -8.38 4.21
CA ALA A 73 6.31 -6.98 4.16
C ALA A 73 7.00 -6.59 2.85
N LEU A 74 7.89 -7.43 2.30
CA LEU A 74 8.51 -7.19 0.99
C LEU A 74 7.47 -7.17 -0.14
N VAL A 75 6.54 -8.12 -0.15
CA VAL A 75 5.46 -8.17 -1.15
C VAL A 75 4.59 -6.92 -1.06
N LEU A 76 4.20 -6.53 0.16
CA LEU A 76 3.36 -5.35 0.37
C LEU A 76 4.10 -4.04 0.05
N ALA A 77 5.42 -3.97 0.31
CA ALA A 77 6.26 -2.84 -0.08
C ALA A 77 6.34 -2.71 -1.60
N ALA A 78 6.59 -3.81 -2.32
CA ALA A 78 6.59 -3.80 -3.78
C ALA A 78 5.23 -3.35 -4.34
N PHE A 79 4.13 -3.85 -3.75
CA PHE A 79 2.77 -3.43 -4.11
C PHE A 79 2.55 -1.92 -3.91
N CYS A 80 2.96 -1.34 -2.78
CA CYS A 80 2.84 0.10 -2.52
C CYS A 80 3.66 0.92 -3.51
N ALA A 81 4.89 0.50 -3.81
CA ALA A 81 5.77 1.18 -4.75
C ALA A 81 5.18 1.18 -6.17
N VAL A 82 4.69 0.03 -6.64
CA VAL A 82 4.03 -0.09 -7.94
C VAL A 82 2.76 0.75 -7.99
N THR A 83 1.93 0.70 -6.95
CA THR A 83 0.68 1.47 -6.87
C THR A 83 0.95 2.98 -6.94
N ALA A 84 1.93 3.47 -6.19
CA ALA A 84 2.33 4.88 -6.21
C ALA A 84 2.78 5.33 -7.60
N LEU A 85 3.66 4.55 -8.25
CA LEU A 85 4.23 4.91 -9.56
C LEU A 85 3.20 4.87 -10.69
N LEU A 86 2.25 3.92 -10.65
CA LEU A 86 1.26 3.74 -11.71
C LEU A 86 0.05 4.66 -11.55
N TYR A 87 -0.46 4.82 -10.34
CA TYR A 87 -1.77 5.46 -10.11
C TYR A 87 -1.68 6.83 -9.45
N HIS A 88 -0.51 7.22 -8.93
CA HIS A 88 -0.30 8.54 -8.32
C HIS A 88 0.86 9.33 -8.95
N PRO A 89 0.93 9.46 -10.30
CA PRO A 89 1.95 10.28 -10.94
C PRO A 89 1.64 11.78 -10.76
N PHE A 90 2.09 12.36 -9.64
CA PHE A 90 1.88 13.76 -9.29
C PHE A 90 2.58 14.77 -10.22
N TRP A 91 3.37 14.28 -11.18
CA TRP A 91 4.09 15.11 -12.15
C TRP A 91 3.38 15.18 -13.51
N LYS A 92 2.17 14.61 -13.64
CA LYS A 92 1.53 14.41 -14.93
C LYS A 92 0.77 15.64 -15.43
N HIS A 93 0.13 16.42 -14.56
CA HIS A 93 -0.76 17.52 -14.97
C HIS A 93 -0.07 18.88 -14.97
N GLY A 94 1.05 19.02 -14.26
CA GLY A 94 1.83 20.26 -14.17
C GLY A 94 1.16 21.34 -13.32
N ASP A 95 0.13 21.00 -12.54
CA ASP A 95 -0.67 21.95 -11.76
C ASP A 95 -0.27 22.04 -10.29
N PHE A 96 0.80 21.33 -9.90
CA PHE A 96 1.25 21.21 -8.50
C PHE A 96 1.42 22.57 -7.79
N TRP A 97 2.07 23.53 -8.46
CA TRP A 97 2.32 24.88 -7.93
C TRP A 97 1.23 25.90 -8.26
N ALA A 98 0.15 25.48 -8.91
CA ALA A 98 -0.96 26.36 -9.26
C ALA A 98 -1.73 26.79 -8.01
N SER A 99 -2.13 28.05 -7.98
CA SER A 99 -3.08 28.58 -6.99
C SER A 99 -4.48 27.99 -7.20
N GLY A 100 -5.23 27.72 -6.13
CA GLY A 100 -6.55 27.09 -6.22
C GLY A 100 -6.47 25.58 -6.02
N ALA A 101 -7.46 24.81 -6.50
CA ALA A 101 -7.40 23.34 -6.43
C ALA A 101 -6.35 22.76 -7.40
N SER A 102 -5.66 21.69 -7.02
CA SER A 102 -4.67 20.99 -7.85
C SER A 102 -4.86 19.48 -7.73
N VAL A 103 -4.87 18.83 -8.88
CA VAL A 103 -4.93 17.37 -9.00
C VAL A 103 -3.60 16.75 -8.58
N ASP A 104 -2.48 17.33 -9.00
CA ASP A 104 -1.15 16.83 -8.70
C ASP A 104 -0.84 16.84 -7.19
N ARG A 105 -1.33 17.83 -6.42
CA ARG A 105 -1.15 17.82 -4.96
C ARG A 105 -1.86 16.66 -4.27
N GLY A 106 -3.02 16.22 -4.78
CA GLY A 106 -3.70 15.02 -4.29
C GLY A 106 -2.84 13.78 -4.51
N HIS A 107 -2.42 13.56 -5.76
CA HIS A 107 -1.54 12.44 -6.11
C HIS A 107 -0.20 12.48 -5.37
N PHE A 108 0.36 13.66 -5.09
CA PHE A 108 1.61 13.79 -4.34
C PHE A 108 1.50 13.22 -2.92
N TRP A 109 0.40 13.53 -2.23
CA TRP A 109 0.18 13.00 -0.89
C TRP A 109 -0.03 11.50 -0.89
N ASP A 110 -0.76 10.97 -1.87
CA ASP A 110 -0.98 9.52 -1.96
C ASP A 110 0.30 8.77 -2.36
N PHE A 111 1.10 9.36 -3.27
CA PHE A 111 2.42 8.85 -3.63
C PHE A 111 3.35 8.78 -2.40
N THR A 112 3.46 9.88 -1.66
CA THR A 112 4.36 9.97 -0.50
C THR A 112 3.90 9.11 0.67
N LYS A 113 2.59 8.98 0.91
CA LYS A 113 2.06 8.00 1.90
C LYS A 113 2.46 6.58 1.53
N ASN A 114 2.31 6.18 0.26
CA ASN A 114 2.72 4.87 -0.21
C ASN A 114 4.23 4.65 0.00
N PHE A 115 5.08 5.63 -0.34
CA PHE A 115 6.52 5.53 -0.09
C PHE A 115 6.88 5.52 1.41
N GLY A 116 6.11 6.20 2.25
CA GLY A 116 6.22 6.07 3.71
C GLY A 116 5.94 4.64 4.19
N LEU A 117 4.90 4.01 3.64
CA LEU A 117 4.59 2.60 3.91
C LEU A 117 5.70 1.68 3.39
N VAL A 118 6.23 1.91 2.19
CA VAL A 118 7.39 1.17 1.65
C VAL A 118 8.56 1.22 2.64
N GLY A 119 8.90 2.41 3.14
CA GLY A 119 9.98 2.57 4.12
C GLY A 119 9.73 1.76 5.39
N GLY A 120 8.53 1.87 5.99
CA GLY A 120 8.17 1.11 7.19
C GLY A 120 8.17 -0.41 6.98
N LEU A 121 7.67 -0.87 5.83
CA LEU A 121 7.62 -2.29 5.46
C LEU A 121 9.02 -2.86 5.18
N LEU A 122 9.90 -2.10 4.51
CA LEU A 122 11.29 -2.50 4.31
C LEU A 122 12.05 -2.56 5.63
N LEU A 123 11.86 -1.58 6.51
CA LEU A 123 12.44 -1.63 7.86
C LEU A 123 11.99 -2.89 8.59
N LEU A 124 10.67 -3.16 8.62
CA LEU A 124 10.14 -4.39 9.21
C LEU A 124 10.78 -5.64 8.58
N ALA A 125 10.85 -5.72 7.25
CA ALA A 125 11.41 -6.87 6.56
C ALA A 125 12.89 -7.11 6.90
N LEU A 126 13.68 -6.05 7.03
CA LEU A 126 15.12 -6.13 7.26
C LEU A 126 15.50 -6.31 8.74
N THR A 127 14.66 -5.85 9.67
CA THR A 127 14.95 -5.97 11.11
C THR A 127 14.38 -7.25 11.72
N THR A 128 13.43 -7.91 11.04
CA THR A 128 12.83 -9.15 11.53
C THR A 128 13.78 -10.32 11.29
N GLY A 129 14.69 -10.57 12.24
CA GLY A 129 15.71 -11.62 12.16
C GLY A 129 17.13 -11.18 12.52
N SER A 130 17.34 -9.88 12.76
CA SER A 130 18.60 -9.37 13.32
C SER A 130 18.63 -9.66 14.83
N PRO A 131 19.75 -10.20 15.37
CA PRO A 131 19.90 -10.46 16.80
C PRO A 131 19.82 -9.19 17.65
#